data_AF-A0A850LZV1-F1
#
_entry.id   AF-A0A850LZV1-F1
#
_cell.length_a   1.000
_cell.length_b   1.000
_cell.length_c   1.000
_cell.angle_alpha   90.00
_cell.angle_beta   90.00
_cell.angle_gamma   90.00
#
_symmetry.space_group_name_H-M   'P 1'
#
loop_
_entity.id
_entity.type
_entity.pdbx_description
1 polymer ?
#
loop_
_entity_poly.entity_id
_entity_poly.type
_entity_poly.pdbx_seq_one_letter_code
_entity_poly.pdbx_strand_id
1 'polypeptide(L)'
;MTSPSISIKLKKEIIEKIDYLVKIGRYPNRSVAIREIIEEKLSNENYILEDYFLIEEKIKPILQEILKITDLEINLKSKKSATELVSEGRER
;
A
#
# COMPACT_ATOMS: atom_id res chain seq x y z
N MET A 1 -2.86 12.65 -25.22
CA MET A 1 -3.46 11.56 -24.43
C MET A 1 -4.87 11.97 -24.08
N THR A 2 -5.90 11.24 -24.52
CA THR A 2 -7.30 11.55 -24.17
C THR A 2 -7.62 10.93 -22.82
N SER A 3 -8.01 11.75 -21.85
CA SER A 3 -8.47 11.27 -20.55
C SER A 3 -9.74 10.44 -20.71
N PRO A 4 -9.80 9.20 -20.20
CA PRO A 4 -11.01 8.38 -20.27
C PRO A 4 -12.14 9.03 -19.46
N SER A 5 -13.37 8.98 -19.97
CA SER A 5 -14.55 9.45 -19.26
C SER A 5 -15.17 8.34 -18.41
N ILE A 6 -15.59 8.68 -17.19
CA ILE A 6 -16.22 7.75 -16.24
C ILE A 6 -17.66 8.22 -16.02
N SER A 7 -18.63 7.33 -16.28
CA SER A 7 -20.04 7.57 -15.98
C SER A 7 -20.37 6.96 -14.62
N ILE A 8 -20.86 7.78 -13.68
CA ILE A 8 -21.21 7.35 -12.33
C ILE A 8 -22.68 7.68 -12.03
N LYS A 9 -23.35 6.77 -11.33
CA LYS A 9 -24.67 7.02 -10.75
C LYS A 9 -24.51 7.38 -9.29
N LEU A 10 -24.93 8.59 -8.92
CA LEU A 10 -24.87 9.09 -7.55
C LEU A 10 -26.27 9.18 -6.97
N LYS A 11 -26.36 9.01 -5.64
CA LYS A 11 -27.60 9.26 -4.91
C LYS A 11 -27.94 10.76 -4.97
N LYS A 12 -29.23 11.09 -4.92
CA LYS A 12 -29.71 12.47 -5.04
C LYS A 12 -29.10 13.39 -3.98
N GLU A 13 -28.98 12.90 -2.75
CA GLU A 13 -28.44 13.66 -1.62
C GLU A 13 -26.97 14.04 -1.83
N ILE A 14 -26.20 13.22 -2.57
CA ILE A 14 -24.80 13.53 -2.91
C ILE A 14 -24.75 14.62 -3.97
N ILE A 15 -25.63 14.57 -4.96
CA ILE A 15 -25.72 15.59 -6.02
C ILE A 15 -26.06 16.94 -5.40
N GLU A 16 -27.01 16.99 -4.45
CA GLU A 16 -27.38 18.22 -3.73
C GLU A 16 -26.21 18.83 -2.95
N LYS A 17 -25.37 18.00 -2.31
CA LYS A 17 -24.15 18.47 -1.65
C LYS A 17 -23.15 19.05 -2.64
N ILE A 18 -22.93 18.38 -3.78
CA ILE A 18 -22.03 18.89 -4.83
C ILE A 18 -22.55 20.21 -5.38
N ASP A 19 -23.85 20.32 -5.62
CA ASP A 19 -24.50 21.54 -6.09
C ASP A 19 -24.33 22.70 -5.13
N TYR A 20 -24.46 22.44 -3.83
CA TYR A 20 -24.19 23.43 -2.80
C TYR A 20 -22.74 23.94 -2.89
N LEU A 21 -21.75 23.04 -3.05
CA LEU A 21 -20.33 23.41 -3.15
C LEU A 21 -20.04 24.25 -4.40
N VAL A 22 -20.71 23.98 -5.52
CA VAL A 22 -20.62 24.80 -6.73
C VAL A 22 -21.29 26.15 -6.49
N LYS A 23 -22.47 26.18 -5.87
CA LYS A 23 -23.25 27.40 -5.62
C LYS A 23 -22.54 28.39 -4.72
N ILE A 24 -21.78 27.92 -3.72
CA ILE A 24 -20.97 28.78 -2.85
C ILE A 24 -19.64 29.20 -3.50
N GLY A 25 -19.38 28.81 -4.75
CA GLY A 25 -18.18 29.18 -5.49
C GLY A 25 -16.92 28.39 -5.10
N ARG A 26 -17.05 27.30 -4.33
CA ARG A 26 -15.90 26.45 -3.96
C ARG A 26 -15.33 25.71 -5.18
N TYR A 27 -16.20 25.32 -6.11
CA TYR A 27 -15.81 24.69 -7.37
C TYR A 27 -16.54 25.33 -8.55
N PRO A 28 -15.91 25.41 -9.74
CA PRO A 28 -16.50 26.05 -10.91
C PRO A 28 -17.66 25.24 -11.52
N ASN A 29 -17.67 23.92 -11.37
CA ASN A 29 -18.74 23.05 -11.83
C ASN A 29 -18.70 21.68 -11.12
N ARG A 30 -19.76 20.89 -11.31
CA ARG A 30 -19.90 19.55 -10.71
C ARG A 30 -18.76 18.61 -11.06
N SER A 31 -18.32 18.60 -12.32
CA SER A 31 -17.28 17.68 -12.79
C SER A 31 -15.93 17.96 -12.14
N VAL A 32 -15.60 19.24 -11.93
CA VAL A 32 -14.40 19.66 -11.22
C VAL A 32 -14.50 19.29 -9.73
N ALA A 33 -15.64 19.58 -9.09
CA ALA A 33 -15.86 19.21 -7.69
C ALA A 33 -15.69 17.70 -7.45
N ILE A 34 -16.33 16.87 -8.28
CA ILE A 34 -16.25 15.40 -8.17
C ILE A 34 -14.80 14.92 -8.35
N ARG A 35 -14.11 15.45 -9.37
CA ARG A 35 -12.73 15.05 -9.65
C ARG A 35 -11.81 15.37 -8.48
N GLU A 36 -11.82 16.61 -8.01
CA GLU A 36 -10.91 17.05 -6.93
C GLU A 36 -11.20 16.32 -5.61
N ILE A 37 -12.47 16.07 -5.28
CA ILE A 37 -12.83 15.29 -4.09
C ILE A 37 -12.30 13.84 -4.18
N ILE A 38 -12.41 13.22 -5.35
CA ILE A 38 -11.90 11.85 -5.57
C ILE A 38 -10.37 11.85 -5.50
N GLU A 39 -9.70 12.78 -6.18
CA GLU A 39 -8.23 12.90 -6.18
C GLU A 39 -7.70 13.16 -4.77
N GLU A 40 -8.34 14.03 -3.99
CA GLU A 40 -8.00 14.29 -2.60
C GLU A 40 -8.15 13.01 -1.75
N LYS A 41 -9.23 12.25 -1.93
CA LYS A 41 -9.41 11.01 -1.17
C LYS A 41 -8.45 9.91 -1.56
N LEU A 42 -8.20 9.70 -2.85
CA LEU A 42 -7.21 8.73 -3.30
C LEU A 42 -5.81 9.11 -2.84
N SER A 43 -5.45 10.39 -2.88
CA SER A 43 -4.13 10.86 -2.41
C SER A 43 -3.94 10.63 -0.91
N ASN A 44 -4.99 10.84 -0.12
CA ASN A 44 -4.97 10.57 1.32
C ASN A 44 -4.98 9.06 1.64
N GLU A 45 -5.57 8.24 0.77
CA GLU A 45 -5.63 6.78 0.91
C GLU A 45 -4.41 6.06 0.30
N ASN A 46 -3.55 6.75 -0.47
CA ASN A 46 -2.35 6.15 -1.08
C ASN A 46 -1.37 5.55 -0.06
N TYR A 47 -1.40 6.00 1.20
CA TYR A 47 -0.67 5.34 2.28
C TYR A 47 -1.09 3.86 2.46
N ILE A 48 -2.34 3.51 2.15
CA ILE A 48 -2.87 2.16 2.30
C ILE A 48 -2.53 1.30 1.07
N LEU A 49 -2.51 1.90 -0.13
CA LEU A 49 -2.24 1.16 -1.38
C LEU A 49 -0.76 0.88 -1.58
N GLU A 50 0.16 1.79 -1.22
CA GLU A 50 1.60 1.51 -1.29
C GLU A 50 1.98 0.34 -0.38
N ASP A 51 1.45 0.31 0.85
CA ASP A 51 1.68 -0.81 1.78
C ASP A 51 1.05 -2.10 1.27
N TYR A 52 -0.17 -2.06 0.72
CA TYR A 52 -0.84 -3.25 0.18
C TYR A 52 -0.10 -3.84 -1.02
N PHE A 53 0.33 -3.01 -1.97
CA PHE A 53 1.14 -3.45 -3.12
C PHE A 53 2.52 -3.96 -2.69
N LEU A 54 3.18 -3.30 -1.72
CA LEU A 54 4.45 -3.77 -1.18
C LEU A 54 4.32 -5.14 -0.51
N ILE A 55 3.24 -5.35 0.25
CA ILE A 55 2.96 -6.60 0.96
C ILE A 55 2.62 -7.72 -0.03
N GLU A 56 1.69 -7.49 -0.96
CA GLU A 56 1.25 -8.50 -1.94
C GLU A 56 2.36 -8.84 -2.96
N GLU A 57 3.04 -7.85 -3.54
CA GLU A 57 3.98 -8.10 -4.64
C GLU A 57 5.39 -8.47 -4.17
N LYS A 58 5.88 -7.89 -3.06
CA LYS A 58 7.27 -8.10 -2.62
C LYS A 58 7.41 -9.04 -1.44
N ILE A 59 6.56 -8.87 -0.43
CA ILE A 59 6.73 -9.60 0.84
C ILE A 59 6.13 -11.00 0.77
N LYS A 60 4.96 -11.15 0.15
CA LYS A 60 4.24 -12.44 0.04
C LYS A 60 5.06 -13.53 -0.69
N PRO A 61 5.76 -13.27 -1.81
CA PRO A 61 6.60 -14.28 -2.45
C PRO A 61 7.78 -14.70 -1.56
N ILE A 62 8.44 -13.73 -0.90
CA ILE A 62 9.57 -13.99 -0.01
C ILE A 62 9.13 -14.85 1.19
N LEU A 63 8.00 -14.51 1.82
CA LEU A 63 7.43 -15.31 2.91
C LEU A 63 7.07 -16.72 2.45
N GLN A 64 6.49 -16.87 1.26
CA GLN A 64 6.20 -18.19 0.71
C GLN A 64 7.46 -19.00 0.43
N GLU A 65 8.56 -18.37 0.00
CA GLU A 65 9.84 -19.03 -0.15
C GLU A 65 10.41 -19.47 1.18
N ILE A 66 10.40 -18.61 2.20
CA ILE A 66 10.89 -18.94 3.54
C ILE A 66 10.09 -20.09 4.16
N LEU A 67 8.75 -20.06 4.05
CA LEU A 67 7.88 -21.09 4.59
C LEU A 67 8.00 -22.44 3.87
N LYS A 68 8.49 -22.45 2.62
CA LYS A 68 8.79 -23.68 1.87
C LYS A 68 10.10 -24.33 2.29
N ILE A 69 10.96 -23.62 3.02
CA ILE A 69 12.18 -24.20 3.56
C ILE A 69 11.81 -24.97 4.83
N THR A 70 11.48 -26.24 4.66
CA THR A 70 11.17 -27.15 5.78
C THR A 70 12.44 -27.66 6.47
N ASP A 71 13.58 -27.69 5.77
CA ASP A 71 14.87 -28.14 6.29
C ASP A 71 15.99 -27.18 5.86
N LEU A 72 16.15 -26.09 6.62
CA LEU A 72 17.30 -25.20 6.43
C LEU A 72 18.53 -25.85 7.06
N GLU A 73 19.25 -26.68 6.31
CA GLU A 73 20.58 -27.13 6.70
C GLU A 73 21.57 -25.97 6.58
N ILE A 74 21.73 -25.21 7.66
CA ILE A 74 22.77 -24.18 7.77
C ILE A 74 24.12 -24.88 7.93
N ASN A 75 24.76 -25.20 6.81
CA ASN A 75 26.14 -25.68 6.79
C ASN A 75 27.11 -24.52 7.05
N LEU A 76 27.37 -24.23 8.33
CA LEU A 76 28.40 -23.29 8.76
C LEU A 76 29.78 -23.84 8.41
N LYS A 77 30.37 -23.35 7.31
CA LYS A 77 31.79 -23.59 6.99
C LYS A 77 32.69 -22.73 7.87
N SER A 78 32.68 -23.03 9.17
CA SER A 78 33.58 -22.42 10.14
C SER A 78 34.77 -23.35 10.41
N LYS A 79 35.97 -22.77 10.52
CA LYS A 79 37.14 -23.49 11.05
C LYS A 79 37.03 -23.71 12.56
N LYS A 80 36.19 -22.93 13.23
CA LYS A 80 35.90 -23.02 14.67
C LYS A 80 34.76 -23.99 14.91
N SER A 81 34.91 -24.80 15.95
CA SER A 81 33.88 -25.70 16.48
C SER A 81 32.64 -24.93 16.98
N ALA A 82 31.51 -25.61 17.03
CA ALA A 82 30.25 -25.03 17.53
C ALA A 82 30.40 -24.49 18.96
N THR A 83 31.20 -25.15 19.79
CA THR A 83 31.49 -24.73 21.17
C THR A 83 32.28 -23.42 21.24
N GLU A 84 33.27 -23.23 20.37
CA GLU A 84 34.08 -22.01 20.33
C GLU A 84 33.26 -20.78 19.90
N LEU A 85 32.35 -20.97 18.93
CA LEU A 85 31.45 -19.91 18.49
C LEU A 85 30.47 -19.48 19.58
N VAL A 86 29.99 -20.42 20.40
CA VAL A 86 29.05 -20.13 21.50
C VAL A 86 29.76 -19.43 22.67
N SER A 87 31.02 -19.78 22.96
CA SER A 87 31.80 -19.11 24.01
C SER A 87 32.12 -17.66 23.68
N GLU A 88 32.46 -17.34 22.42
CA GLU A 88 32.76 -15.96 21.99
C GLU A 88 31.54 -15.02 22.10
N GLY A 89 30.33 -15.56 21.97
CA GLY A 89 29.08 -14.80 22.15
C GLY A 89 28.69 -14.55 23.60
N ARG A 90 29.28 -15.26 24.57
CA ARG A 90 28.95 -15.15 26.00
C ARG A 90 29.91 -14.28 26.81
N GLU A 91 31.08 -13.95 26.26
CA GLU A 91 32.04 -13.02 26.86
C GLU A 91 31.77 -11.54 26.49
N ARG A 92 30.62 -11.24 25.89
CA ARG A 92 30.11 -9.88 25.68
C ARG A 92 28.96 -9.55 26.61
#